data_AF-A0A5S5BJY3-F1
#
_entry.id   AF-A0A5S5BJY3-F1
#
_cell.length_a   1.000
_cell.length_b   1.000
_cell.length_c   1.000
_cell.angle_alpha   90.00
_cell.angle_beta   90.00
_cell.angle_gamma   90.00
#
_symmetry.space_group_name_H-M   'P 1'
#
loop_
_entity.id
_entity.type
_entity.pdbx_description
1 polymer ?
#
loop_
_entity_poly.entity_id
_entity_poly.type
_entity_poly.pdbx_seq_one_letter_code
_entity_poly.pdbx_strand_id
1 'polypeptide(L)'
;MTDLTAKVRPRGVVISAEANFTVDMAQNLLSMFDHMQEGQEITVKFSNKGVWAVTPEGIRLFIGSTEVFEVGTNGQDAAKPHVQ
;
A
#
# COMPACT_ATOMS: atom_id res chain seq x y z
N MET A 1 -19.88 40.86 2.39
CA MET A 1 -19.18 39.63 2.78
C MET A 1 -18.35 39.20 1.57
N THR A 2 -17.02 39.31 1.64
CA THR A 2 -16.15 39.05 0.48
C THR A 2 -16.04 37.55 0.26
N ASP A 3 -16.39 37.07 -0.93
CA ASP A 3 -16.28 35.66 -1.28
C ASP A 3 -14.80 35.26 -1.43
N LEU A 4 -14.30 34.54 -0.43
CA LEU A 4 -12.91 34.08 -0.34
C LEU A 4 -12.66 32.81 -1.15
N THR A 5 -13.72 32.11 -1.61
CA THR A 5 -13.58 30.83 -2.31
C THR A 5 -12.88 30.97 -3.66
N ALA A 6 -13.05 32.10 -4.34
CA ALA A 6 -12.35 32.42 -5.59
C ALA A 6 -10.82 32.64 -5.43
N LYS A 7 -10.33 32.83 -4.20
CA LYS A 7 -8.90 33.07 -3.90
C LYS A 7 -8.18 31.84 -3.37
N VAL A 8 -8.90 30.74 -3.12
CA VAL A 8 -8.32 29.49 -2.61
C VAL A 8 -8.20 28.52 -3.77
N ARG A 9 -6.99 28.36 -4.30
CA ARG A 9 -6.65 27.20 -5.14
C ARG A 9 -5.94 26.19 -4.25
N PRO A 10 -6.31 24.89 -4.27
CA PRO A 10 -5.50 23.86 -3.62
C PRO A 10 -4.09 23.97 -4.16
N ARG A 11 -3.10 24.21 -3.29
CA ARG A 11 -1.70 23.96 -3.68
C ARG A 11 -1.64 22.48 -4.01
N GLY A 12 -1.31 22.15 -5.26
CA GLY A 12 -1.07 20.76 -5.65
C GLY A 12 0.01 20.20 -4.73
N VAL A 13 -0.38 19.34 -3.79
CA VAL A 13 0.55 18.64 -2.94
C VAL A 13 1.06 17.48 -3.78
N VAL A 14 2.34 17.52 -4.15
CA VAL A 14 3.00 16.38 -4.77
C VAL A 14 3.29 15.40 -3.65
N ILE A 15 2.54 14.30 -3.63
CA ILE A 15 2.78 13.18 -2.73
C ILE A 15 3.56 12.14 -3.55
N SER A 16 4.81 11.87 -3.17
CA SER A 16 5.54 10.69 -3.65
C SER A 16 5.37 9.57 -2.63
N ALA A 17 4.89 8.42 -3.08
CA ALA A 17 4.85 7.17 -2.32
C ALA A 17 5.49 6.10 -3.20
N GLU A 18 6.59 5.52 -2.72
CA GLU A 18 7.39 4.54 -3.46
C GLU A 18 7.50 3.26 -2.62
N ALA A 19 7.42 2.11 -3.29
CA ALA A 19 7.77 0.82 -2.69
C ALA A 19 8.47 -0.06 -3.72
N ASN A 20 9.46 -0.82 -3.26
CA ASN A 20 10.14 -1.81 -4.09
C ASN A 20 9.29 -3.07 -4.20
N PHE A 21 9.08 -3.55 -5.43
CA PHE A 21 8.32 -4.77 -5.69
C PHE A 21 9.27 -5.91 -6.03
N THR A 22 9.02 -7.09 -5.45
CA THR A 22 9.57 -8.34 -5.99
C THR A 22 8.78 -8.76 -7.25
N VAL A 23 9.32 -9.71 -8.00
CA VAL A 23 8.61 -10.28 -9.17
C VAL A 23 7.25 -10.86 -8.76
N ASP A 24 7.18 -11.56 -7.62
CA ASP A 24 5.94 -12.16 -7.12
C ASP A 24 4.90 -11.09 -6.76
N MET A 25 5.32 -9.97 -6.16
CA MET A 25 4.43 -8.84 -5.88
C MET A 25 3.84 -8.26 -7.17
N ALA A 26 4.66 -8.11 -8.21
CA ALA A 26 4.20 -7.64 -9.51
C ALA A 26 3.21 -8.63 -10.15
N GLN A 27 3.47 -9.93 -10.07
CA GLN A 27 2.56 -10.96 -10.58
C GLN A 27 1.22 -10.96 -9.84
N ASN A 28 1.22 -10.84 -8.51
CA ASN A 28 -0.01 -10.73 -7.72
C ASN A 28 -0.85 -9.52 -8.14
N LEU A 29 -0.19 -8.39 -8.46
CA LEU A 29 -0.86 -7.20 -8.94
C LEU A 29 -1.47 -7.43 -10.33
N LEU A 30 -0.72 -8.06 -11.25
CA LEU A 30 -1.23 -8.41 -12.58
C LEU A 30 -2.43 -9.34 -12.52
N SER A 31 -2.42 -10.34 -11.63
CA SER A 31 -3.56 -11.25 -11.43
C SER A 31 -4.84 -10.52 -11.01
N MET A 32 -4.75 -9.37 -10.32
CA MET A 32 -5.94 -8.55 -10.06
C MET A 32 -6.44 -7.84 -11.32
N PHE A 33 -5.54 -7.36 -12.18
CA PHE A 33 -5.92 -6.72 -13.44
C PHE A 33 -6.60 -7.67 -14.42
N ASP A 34 -6.29 -8.98 -14.38
CA ASP A 34 -6.97 -9.99 -15.21
C ASP A 34 -8.48 -10.09 -14.94
N HIS A 35 -8.94 -9.57 -13.79
CA HIS A 35 -10.35 -9.56 -13.40
C HIS A 35 -11.04 -8.20 -13.63
N MET A 36 -10.33 -7.23 -14.21
CA MET A 36 -10.84 -5.88 -14.46
C MET A 36 -11.45 -5.76 -15.86
N GLN A 37 -12.56 -5.04 -15.92
CA GLN A 37 -13.17 -4.62 -17.17
C GLN A 37 -12.42 -3.39 -17.73
N GLU A 38 -12.56 -3.16 -19.03
CA GLU A 38 -11.98 -1.99 -19.69
C GLU A 38 -12.41 -0.69 -18.99
N GLY A 39 -11.42 0.16 -18.68
CA GLY A 39 -11.63 1.43 -17.98
C GLY A 39 -11.80 1.33 -16.46
N GLN A 40 -11.77 0.13 -15.86
CA GLN A 40 -11.70 -0.01 -14.41
C GLN A 40 -10.27 0.20 -13.92
N GLU A 41 -10.15 0.84 -12.76
CA GLU A 41 -8.88 1.09 -12.10
C GLU A 41 -8.81 0.32 -10.77
N ILE A 42 -7.60 -0.15 -10.45
CA ILE A 42 -7.31 -0.72 -9.14
C ILE A 42 -6.66 0.35 -8.28
N THR A 43 -7.12 0.49 -7.04
CA THR A 43 -6.44 1.32 -6.06
C THR A 43 -5.31 0.53 -5.40
N VAL A 44 -4.07 0.98 -5.57
CA VAL A 44 -2.91 0.45 -4.83
C VAL A 44 -2.72 1.25 -3.56
N LYS A 45 -2.84 0.59 -2.41
CA LYS A 45 -2.67 1.19 -1.09
C LYS A 45 -1.34 0.78 -0.47
N PHE A 46 -0.52 1.78 -0.18
CA PHE A 46 0.72 1.62 0.56
C PHE A 46 0.48 1.90 2.04
N SER A 47 1.00 1.05 2.91
CA SER A 47 1.09 1.30 4.34
C SER A 47 2.45 0.84 4.86
N ASN A 48 2.77 1.17 6.11
CA ASN A 48 3.97 0.67 6.78
C ASN A 48 4.02 -0.87 6.87
N LYS A 49 2.87 -1.55 6.87
CA LYS A 49 2.76 -3.01 7.00
C LYS A 49 2.74 -3.76 5.66
N GLY A 50 2.65 -3.06 4.53
CA GLY A 50 2.52 -3.73 3.23
C GLY A 50 1.88 -2.91 2.12
N VAL A 51 1.63 -3.61 1.02
CA VAL A 51 0.94 -3.13 -0.17
C VAL A 51 -0.30 -3.97 -0.43
N TRP A 52 -1.42 -3.31 -0.74
CA TRP A 52 -2.68 -3.94 -1.12
C TRP A 52 -3.19 -3.40 -2.45
N ALA A 53 -3.82 -4.26 -3.22
CA ALA A 53 -4.63 -3.91 -4.38
C ALA A 53 -6.11 -3.99 -4.00
N VAL A 54 -6.89 -2.97 -4.38
CA VAL A 54 -8.32 -2.89 -4.09
C VAL A 54 -9.10 -2.63 -5.37
N THR A 55 -10.05 -3.51 -5.70
CA THR A 55 -10.93 -3.32 -6.85
C THR A 55 -12.04 -2.28 -6.55
N PRO A 56 -12.74 -1.75 -7.57
CA PRO A 56 -13.89 -0.87 -7.38
C PRO A 56 -15.00 -1.49 -6.51
N GLU A 57 -15.15 -2.81 -6.55
CA GLU A 57 -16.14 -3.58 -5.77
C GLU A 57 -15.69 -3.79 -4.31
N GLY A 58 -14.50 -3.32 -3.95
CA GLY A 58 -13.96 -3.39 -2.59
C GLY A 58 -13.22 -4.68 -2.28
N ILE A 59 -12.98 -5.54 -3.28
CA ILE A 59 -12.16 -6.76 -3.11
C ILE A 59 -10.72 -6.33 -2.83
N ARG A 60 -10.13 -6.88 -1.77
CA ARG A 60 -8.75 -6.58 -1.36
C ARG A 60 -7.85 -7.79 -1.52
N LEU A 61 -6.75 -7.61 -2.25
CA LEU A 61 -5.67 -8.59 -2.32
C LEU A 61 -4.42 -8.02 -1.65
N PHE A 62 -3.77 -8.85 -0.84
CA PHE A 62 -2.44 -8.54 -0.31
C PHE A 62 -1.40 -8.77 -1.40
N ILE A 63 -0.63 -7.73 -1.73
CA ILE A 63 0.38 -7.79 -2.78
C ILE A 63 1.71 -8.23 -2.19
N GLY A 64 2.09 -7.67 -1.04
CA GLY A 64 3.32 -8.02 -0.35
C GLY A 64 3.62 -7.14 0.85
N SER A 65 4.55 -7.59 1.69
CA SER A 65 5.01 -6.82 2.85
C SER A 65 6.03 -5.77 2.42
N THR A 66 5.95 -4.59 3.03
CA THR A 66 6.98 -3.54 2.97
C THR A 66 7.93 -3.62 4.16
N GLU A 67 7.65 -4.50 5.13
CA GLU A 67 8.51 -4.72 6.28
C GLU A 67 9.73 -5.55 5.84
N VAL A 68 10.91 -4.98 6.02
CA VAL A 68 12.16 -5.74 5.99
C VAL A 68 12.32 -6.30 7.40
N PHE A 69 12.06 -7.60 7.58
CA PHE A 69 12.40 -8.26 8.82
C PHE A 69 13.93 -8.40 8.88
N GLU A 70 14.57 -7.67 9.79
CA GLU A 70 15.94 -8.00 10.16
C GLU A 70 15.92 -9.37 10.83
N VAL A 71 16.38 -10.39 10.11
CA VAL A 71 16.68 -11.68 10.72
C VAL A 71 17.89 -11.45 11.60
N GLY A 72 17.64 -11.15 12.88
CA GLY A 72 18.67 -11.12 13.90
C GLY A 72 19.48 -12.41 13.80
N THR A 73 20.79 -12.28 13.66
CA THR A 73 21.72 -13.41 13.66
C THR A 73 21.44 -14.24 14.90
N ASN A 74 20.89 -15.45 14.71
CA ASN A 74 20.43 -16.34 15.77
C ASN A 74 21.31 -16.28 17.04
N GLY A 75 20.73 -15.89 18.18
CA GLY A 75 21.44 -16.10 19.44
C GLY A 75 20.82 -15.58 20.74
N GLN A 76 20.20 -14.39 20.83
CA GLN A 76 19.96 -13.79 22.17
C GLN A 76 18.63 -13.12 22.47
N ASP A 77 17.71 -12.88 21.52
CA ASP A 77 16.43 -12.18 21.83
C ASP A 77 15.18 -13.07 21.82
N ALA A 78 15.31 -14.34 22.20
CA ALA A 78 14.15 -15.13 22.64
C ALA A 78 13.73 -14.74 24.07
N ALA A 79 13.54 -13.45 24.34
CA ALA A 79 12.95 -12.97 25.59
C ALA A 79 11.42 -13.04 25.50
N LYS A 80 10.91 -14.23 25.82
CA LYS A 80 9.56 -14.64 26.28
C LYS A 80 8.36 -13.70 26.00
N PRO A 81 7.23 -14.21 25.47
CA PRO A 81 5.99 -13.46 25.47
C PRO A 81 5.49 -13.28 26.91
N HIS A 82 5.38 -12.04 27.37
CA HIS A 82 4.56 -11.72 28.55
C HIS A 82 3.12 -11.52 28.06
N VAL A 83 2.28 -12.52 28.32
CA VAL A 83 0.83 -12.38 28.26
C VAL A 83 0.42 -11.71 29.56
N GLN A 84 -0.19 -10.53 29.49
CA GLN A 84 -1.17 -10.07 30.47
C GLN A 84 -2.24 -9.21 29.78
#